data_AF-A0A6B2LP66-F1
#
_entry.id   AF-A0A6B2LP66-F1
#
_cell.length_a   1.000
_cell.length_b   1.000
_cell.length_c   1.000
_cell.angle_alpha   90.00
_cell.angle_beta   90.00
_cell.angle_gamma   90.00
#
_symmetry.space_group_name_H-M   'P 1'
#
loop_
_entity.id
_entity.type
_entity.pdbx_description
1 polymer ?
#
loop_
_entity_poly.entity_id
_entity_poly.type
_entity_poly.pdbx_seq_one_letter_code
_entity_poly.pdbx_strand_id
1 'polypeptide(L)'
;MKVQFIENCNKALSFIKAQGLKLVAIGAEDIVDGTQKLILGMIWTLILRYEINRGGMGSNIKQDLLNWLRLRLHTYNLKVSNFSAAWQDGTLICALVDSFKPGCIDLTTGTPVEKATKAMTYAEEHFKVPM
;
A
#
# COMPACT_ATOMS: atom_id res chain seq x y z
N MET A 1 28.68 -16.65 -7.56
CA MET A 1 28.53 -16.62 -9.04
C MET A 1 27.14 -16.15 -9.41
N LYS A 2 26.98 -15.38 -10.51
CA LYS A 2 25.68 -14.87 -11.02
C LYS A 2 24.61 -15.98 -11.14
N VAL A 3 25.04 -17.18 -11.52
CA VAL A 3 24.21 -18.39 -11.61
C VAL A 3 23.41 -18.68 -10.34
N GLN A 4 24.02 -18.56 -9.16
CA GLN A 4 23.34 -18.82 -7.87
C GLN A 4 22.22 -17.80 -7.61
N PHE A 5 22.42 -16.53 -7.99
CA PHE A 5 21.36 -15.51 -7.87
C PHE A 5 20.19 -15.79 -8.81
N ILE A 6 20.48 -16.22 -10.04
CA ILE A 6 19.46 -16.61 -11.02
C ILE A 6 18.65 -17.82 -10.52
N GLU A 7 19.31 -18.85 -9.99
CA GLU A 7 18.65 -20.03 -9.42
C GLU A 7 17.75 -19.67 -8.24
N ASN A 8 18.22 -18.83 -7.32
CA ASN A 8 17.43 -18.32 -6.19
C ASN A 8 16.18 -17.57 -6.67
N CYS A 9 16.34 -16.66 -7.63
CA CYS A 9 15.23 -15.89 -8.19
C CYS A 9 14.24 -16.79 -8.93
N ASN A 10 14.70 -17.78 -9.69
CA ASN A 10 13.84 -18.75 -10.37
C ASN A 10 13.00 -19.56 -9.38
N LYS A 11 13.58 -19.96 -8.25
CA LYS A 11 12.86 -20.67 -7.19
C LYS A 11 11.76 -19.80 -6.57
N ALA A 12 12.06 -18.54 -6.27
CA ALA A 12 11.08 -17.59 -5.77
C ALA A 12 9.96 -17.31 -6.78
N LEU A 13 10.29 -17.07 -8.05
CA LEU A 13 9.32 -16.83 -9.13
C LEU A 13 8.41 -18.04 -9.35
N SER A 14 8.95 -19.25 -9.26
CA SER A 14 8.18 -20.49 -9.38
C SER A 14 7.15 -20.62 -8.26
N PHE A 15 7.53 -20.30 -7.01
CA PHE A 15 6.60 -20.26 -5.90
C PHE A 15 5.48 -19.22 -6.11
N ILE A 16 5.83 -18.01 -6.54
CA ILE A 16 4.83 -16.95 -6.79
C ILE A 16 3.83 -17.36 -7.87
N LYS A 17 4.30 -17.99 -8.96
CA LYS A 17 3.44 -18.54 -10.02
C LYS A 17 2.53 -19.66 -9.49
N ALA A 18 3.06 -20.55 -8.64
CA ALA A 18 2.27 -21.63 -8.02
C ALA A 18 1.16 -21.11 -7.10
N GLN A 19 1.33 -19.93 -6.49
CA GLN A 19 0.29 -19.24 -5.72
C GLN A 19 -0.80 -18.58 -6.61
N GLY A 20 -0.73 -18.76 -7.92
CA GLY A 20 -1.71 -18.26 -8.90
C GLY A 20 -1.47 -16.82 -9.36
N LEU A 21 -0.34 -16.20 -9.00
CA LEU A 21 -0.03 -14.85 -9.45
C LEU A 21 0.56 -14.90 -10.87
N LYS A 22 -0.03 -14.11 -11.78
CA LYS A 22 0.49 -13.95 -13.15
C LYS A 22 1.56 -12.86 -13.19
N LEU A 23 2.81 -13.27 -13.09
CA LEU A 23 3.95 -12.39 -13.35
C LEU A 23 4.18 -12.29 -14.86
N VAL A 24 3.60 -11.26 -15.49
CA VAL A 24 3.75 -11.03 -16.94
C VAL A 24 5.12 -10.40 -17.20
N ALA A 25 5.93 -11.04 -18.03
CA ALA A 25 7.22 -10.53 -18.50
C ALA A 25 8.29 -10.26 -17.42
N ILE A 26 8.32 -11.05 -16.33
CA ILE A 26 9.39 -10.98 -15.32
C ILE A 26 10.14 -12.31 -15.28
N GLY A 27 11.41 -12.28 -15.66
CA GLY A 27 12.38 -13.37 -15.52
C GLY A 27 13.34 -13.16 -14.34
N ALA A 28 14.08 -14.21 -13.98
CA ALA A 28 15.10 -14.13 -12.93
C ALA A 28 16.24 -13.17 -13.31
N GLU A 29 16.58 -13.09 -14.59
CA GLU A 29 17.60 -12.18 -15.12
C GLU A 29 17.20 -10.72 -14.90
N ASP A 30 15.94 -10.35 -15.12
CA ASP A 30 15.44 -8.99 -14.89
C ASP A 30 15.62 -8.53 -13.44
N ILE A 31 15.53 -9.47 -12.49
CA ILE A 31 15.74 -9.21 -11.07
C ILE A 31 17.22 -9.09 -10.76
N VAL A 32 18.02 -10.05 -11.21
CA VAL A 32 19.48 -10.10 -10.95
C VAL A 32 20.20 -8.92 -11.59
N ASP A 33 19.77 -8.51 -12.78
CA ASP A 33 20.35 -7.40 -13.54
C ASP A 33 19.73 -6.04 -13.17
N GLY A 34 18.78 -6.01 -12.22
CA GLY A 34 18.30 -4.76 -11.60
C GLY A 34 17.33 -3.96 -12.47
N THR A 35 16.48 -4.62 -13.26
CA THR A 35 15.50 -3.94 -14.12
C THR A 35 14.36 -3.35 -13.27
N GLN A 36 14.59 -2.11 -12.81
CA GLN A 36 13.79 -1.44 -11.79
C GLN A 36 12.28 -1.45 -12.07
N LYS A 37 11.84 -1.19 -13.31
CA LYS A 37 10.41 -1.18 -13.65
C LYS A 37 9.74 -2.53 -13.42
N LEU A 38 10.42 -3.63 -13.78
CA LEU A 38 9.90 -4.99 -13.61
C LEU A 38 9.92 -5.42 -12.14
N ILE A 39 10.96 -5.05 -11.40
CA ILE A 39 11.05 -5.29 -9.96
C ILE A 39 9.92 -4.56 -9.21
N LEU A 40 9.68 -3.28 -9.52
CA LEU A 40 8.58 -2.52 -8.92
C LEU A 40 7.21 -3.11 -9.28
N GLY A 41 7.02 -3.53 -10.53
CA GLY A 41 5.79 -4.21 -10.96
C GLY A 41 5.56 -5.53 -10.22
N MET A 42 6.63 -6.31 -9.98
CA MET A 42 6.58 -7.54 -9.19
C MET A 42 6.16 -7.25 -7.75
N ILE A 43 6.85 -6.31 -7.07
CA ILE A 43 6.55 -5.93 -5.68
C ILE A 43 5.12 -5.43 -5.55
N TRP A 44 4.66 -4.57 -6.47
CA TRP A 44 3.28 -4.09 -6.49
C TRP A 44 2.27 -5.24 -6.59
N THR A 45 2.53 -6.23 -7.45
CA THR A 45 1.65 -7.39 -7.63
C THR A 45 1.58 -8.21 -6.34
N LEU A 46 2.68 -8.35 -5.60
CA LEU A 46 2.72 -9.02 -4.31
C LEU A 46 1.93 -8.27 -3.23
N ILE A 47 2.13 -6.95 -3.09
CA ILE A 47 1.38 -6.11 -2.15
C ILE A 47 -0.12 -6.19 -2.44
N LEU A 48 -0.51 -6.06 -3.71
CA LEU A 48 -1.91 -6.13 -4.11
C LEU A 48 -2.55 -7.47 -3.74
N ARG A 49 -1.84 -8.59 -3.93
CA ARG A 49 -2.35 -9.93 -3.65
C ARG A 49 -2.42 -10.25 -2.16
N TYR A 50 -1.35 -9.96 -1.41
CA TYR A 50 -1.18 -10.46 -0.04
C TYR A 50 -1.62 -9.48 1.04
N GLU A 51 -1.58 -8.17 0.78
CA GLU A 51 -1.99 -7.17 1.77
C GLU A 51 -3.39 -6.65 1.48
N ILE A 52 -3.65 -6.23 0.23
CA ILE A 52 -4.91 -5.58 -0.12
C ILE A 52 -6.02 -6.60 -0.38
N ASN A 53 -5.76 -7.62 -1.21
CA ASN A 53 -6.76 -8.64 -1.56
C ASN A 53 -6.85 -9.79 -0.55
N ARG A 54 -6.23 -9.67 0.63
CA ARG A 54 -6.33 -10.69 1.68
C ARG A 54 -7.76 -10.86 2.19
N GLY A 55 -8.54 -9.78 2.16
CA GLY A 55 -9.94 -9.74 2.61
C GLY A 55 -10.97 -10.27 1.62
N GLY A 56 -10.55 -10.83 0.47
CA GLY A 56 -11.48 -11.31 -0.57
C GLY A 56 -12.20 -10.18 -1.31
N MET A 57 -11.52 -9.04 -1.50
CA MET A 57 -12.04 -7.96 -2.36
C MET A 57 -12.31 -8.52 -3.76
N GLY A 58 -13.37 -8.03 -4.39
CA GLY A 58 -13.85 -8.55 -5.66
C GLY A 58 -12.91 -8.22 -6.81
N SER A 59 -13.41 -8.34 -8.04
CA SER A 59 -12.65 -8.01 -9.24
C SER A 59 -12.19 -6.55 -9.33
N ASN A 60 -12.74 -5.64 -8.51
CA ASN A 60 -12.41 -4.22 -8.50
C ASN A 60 -11.87 -3.72 -7.15
N ILE A 61 -10.72 -4.29 -6.75
CA ILE A 61 -10.00 -3.98 -5.51
C ILE A 61 -9.86 -2.47 -5.24
N LYS A 62 -9.59 -1.68 -6.29
CA LYS A 62 -9.45 -0.22 -6.16
C LYS A 62 -10.75 0.44 -5.68
N GLN A 63 -11.89 0.06 -6.25
CA GLN A 63 -13.19 0.61 -5.83
C GLN A 63 -13.59 0.08 -4.46
N ASP A 64 -13.32 -1.18 -4.16
CA ASP A 64 -13.61 -1.77 -2.86
C ASP A 64 -12.86 -1.05 -1.74
N LEU A 65 -11.57 -0.76 -1.95
CA LEU A 65 -10.75 0.00 -1.00
C LEU A 65 -11.22 1.46 -0.87
N LEU A 66 -11.62 2.11 -1.97
CA LEU A 66 -12.22 3.45 -1.91
C LEU A 66 -13.54 3.46 -1.13
N ASN A 67 -14.37 2.44 -1.30
CA ASN A 67 -15.63 2.32 -0.59
C ASN A 67 -15.40 2.07 0.90
N TRP A 68 -14.44 1.21 1.25
CA TRP A 68 -14.03 1.01 2.64
C TRP A 68 -13.58 2.33 3.30
N LEU A 69 -12.75 3.12 2.60
CA LEU A 69 -12.32 4.43 3.09
C LEU A 69 -13.48 5.40 3.30
N ARG A 70 -14.41 5.48 2.34
CA ARG A 70 -15.60 6.35 2.44
C ARG A 70 -16.48 5.96 3.62
N LEU A 71 -16.68 4.66 3.84
CA LEU A 71 -17.43 4.14 4.97
C LEU A 71 -16.73 4.44 6.30
N ARG A 72 -15.40 4.30 6.36
CA ARG A 72 -14.64 4.56 7.58
C ARG A 72 -14.56 6.04 7.93
N LEU A 73 -14.49 6.93 6.94
CA LEU A 73 -14.33 8.37 7.14
C LEU A 73 -15.64 9.17 7.09
N HIS A 74 -16.79 8.50 7.03
CA HIS A 74 -18.09 9.18 6.88
C HIS A 74 -18.40 10.18 8.00
N THR A 75 -17.95 9.91 9.24
CA THR A 75 -18.15 10.79 10.41
C THR A 75 -17.36 12.09 10.34
N TYR A 76 -16.32 12.16 9.50
CA TYR A 76 -15.47 13.34 9.35
C TYR A 76 -15.97 14.29 8.26
N ASN A 77 -17.05 13.94 7.54
CA ASN A 77 -17.59 14.70 6.41
C ASN A 77 -16.54 15.01 5.31
N LEU A 78 -15.57 14.10 5.14
CA LEU A 78 -14.49 14.22 4.15
C LEU A 78 -14.79 13.38 2.91
N LYS A 79 -14.44 13.90 1.73
CA LYS A 79 -14.65 13.21 0.46
C LYS A 79 -13.39 12.50 -0.02
N VAL A 80 -13.44 11.17 -0.06
CA VAL A 80 -12.38 10.34 -0.65
C VAL A 80 -12.72 10.01 -2.11
N SER A 81 -12.00 10.61 -3.06
CA SER A 81 -12.24 10.46 -4.50
C SER A 81 -11.19 9.63 -5.23
N ASN A 82 -9.95 9.59 -4.74
CA ASN A 82 -8.82 8.89 -5.35
C ASN A 82 -7.73 8.55 -4.30
N PHE A 83 -6.63 7.92 -4.75
CA PHE A 83 -5.43 7.60 -3.93
C PHE A 83 -4.24 8.53 -4.24
N SER A 84 -4.50 9.73 -4.76
CA SER A 84 -3.47 10.70 -5.14
C SER A 84 -3.85 12.11 -4.66
N ALA A 85 -4.45 12.93 -5.52
CA ALA A 85 -4.73 14.34 -5.25
C ALA A 85 -5.58 14.58 -3.99
N ALA A 86 -6.50 13.66 -3.67
CA ALA A 86 -7.36 13.79 -2.49
C ALA A 86 -6.60 13.75 -1.15
N TRP A 87 -5.38 13.22 -1.14
CA TRP A 87 -4.56 13.02 0.07
C TRP A 87 -3.48 14.09 0.26
N GLN A 88 -3.35 15.02 -0.70
CA GLN A 88 -2.25 15.98 -0.74
C GLN A 88 -2.31 17.05 0.36
N ASP A 89 -3.47 17.28 0.96
CA ASP A 89 -3.65 18.26 2.04
C ASP A 89 -3.33 17.70 3.43
N GLY A 90 -3.08 16.38 3.54
CA GLY A 90 -2.80 15.68 4.79
C GLY A 90 -4.02 15.45 5.70
N THR A 91 -5.20 15.97 5.37
CA THR A 91 -6.39 15.86 6.23
C THR A 91 -6.95 14.45 6.22
N LEU A 92 -6.98 13.78 5.06
CA LEU A 92 -7.48 12.41 4.94
C LEU A 92 -6.63 11.40 5.72
N ILE A 93 -5.30 11.56 5.77
CA ILE A 93 -4.43 10.64 6.50
C ILE A 93 -4.56 10.84 8.02
N CYS A 94 -4.68 12.09 8.49
CA CYS A 94 -5.00 12.38 9.89
C CYS A 94 -6.36 11.78 10.29
N ALA A 95 -7.39 11.98 9.46
CA ALA A 95 -8.72 11.42 9.71
C ALA A 95 -8.71 9.90 9.73
N LEU A 96 -7.91 9.26 8.86
CA LEU A 96 -7.76 7.81 8.86
C LEU A 96 -7.17 7.30 10.17
N VAL A 97 -6.08 7.91 10.65
CA VAL A 97 -5.46 7.54 11.93
C VAL A 97 -6.42 7.78 13.10
N ASP A 98 -7.08 8.95 13.13
CA ASP A 98 -8.06 9.28 14.16
C ASP A 98 -9.28 8.32 14.15
N SER A 99 -9.67 7.80 12.99
CA SER A 99 -10.77 6.82 12.90
C SER A 99 -10.47 5.49 13.60
N PHE A 100 -9.19 5.15 13.82
CA PHE A 100 -8.80 3.97 14.60
C PHE A 100 -8.78 4.26 16.11
N LYS A 101 -8.57 5.52 16.52
CA LYS A 101 -8.58 5.96 17.91
C LYS A 101 -9.06 7.41 17.98
N PRO A 102 -10.39 7.65 18.16
CA PRO A 102 -10.95 8.98 18.10
C PRO A 102 -10.31 9.95 19.11
N GLY A 103 -9.98 11.16 18.65
CA GLY A 103 -9.35 12.21 19.44
C GLY A 103 -7.84 12.06 19.59
N CYS A 104 -7.18 11.19 18.81
CA CYS A 104 -5.73 11.01 18.90
C CYS A 104 -4.92 12.02 18.09
N ILE A 105 -5.52 12.62 17.06
CA ILE A 105 -4.86 13.59 16.17
C ILE A 105 -5.80 14.76 15.89
N ASP A 106 -5.23 15.97 15.86
CA ASP A 106 -5.92 17.15 15.36
C ASP A 106 -5.84 17.21 13.81
N LEU A 107 -7.00 17.33 13.16
CA LEU A 107 -7.15 17.38 11.71
C LEU A 107 -6.98 18.80 11.14
N THR A 108 -7.14 19.83 11.98
CA THR A 108 -7.32 21.21 11.53
C THR A 108 -6.01 21.97 11.37
N THR A 109 -5.03 21.73 12.24
CA THR A 109 -3.80 22.52 12.29
C THR A 109 -2.64 21.91 11.49
N GLY A 110 -1.77 22.80 10.98
CA GLY A 110 -0.50 22.46 10.37
C GLY A 110 -0.51 22.42 8.84
N THR A 111 0.69 22.44 8.27
CA THR A 111 0.92 22.25 6.83
C THR A 111 0.62 20.81 6.40
N PRO A 112 0.40 20.53 5.11
CA PRO A 112 0.17 19.16 4.65
C PRO A 112 1.26 18.17 5.05
N VAL A 113 2.52 18.60 5.04
CA VAL A 113 3.67 17.79 5.46
C VAL A 113 3.61 17.52 6.95
N GLU A 114 3.36 18.54 7.78
CA GLU A 114 3.22 18.37 9.23
C GLU A 114 2.08 17.42 9.60
N LYS A 115 0.94 17.52 8.91
CA LYS A 115 -0.19 16.61 9.08
C LYS A 115 0.18 15.17 8.74
N ALA A 116 0.80 14.96 7.58
CA ALA A 116 1.25 13.63 7.18
C ALA A 116 2.27 13.04 8.16
N THR A 117 3.29 13.80 8.56
CA THR A 117 4.29 13.36 9.53
C THR A 117 3.65 13.00 10.86
N LYS A 118 2.79 13.87 11.42
CA LYS A 118 2.08 13.59 12.68
C LYS A 118 1.28 12.28 12.60
N ALA A 119 0.53 12.08 11.52
CA ALA A 119 -0.26 10.87 11.31
C ALA A 119 0.60 9.61 11.19
N MET A 120 1.70 9.67 10.43
CA MET A 120 2.59 8.53 10.24
C MET A 120 3.36 8.18 11.51
N THR A 121 3.90 9.17 12.23
CA THR A 121 4.58 8.94 13.52
C THR A 121 3.63 8.34 14.55
N TYR A 122 2.39 8.82 14.64
CA TYR A 122 1.40 8.23 15.54
C TYR A 122 1.12 6.76 15.21
N ALA A 123 0.95 6.45 13.92
CA ALA A 123 0.71 5.10 13.43
C ALA A 123 1.90 4.16 13.70
N GLU A 124 3.13 4.65 13.61
CA GLU A 124 4.33 3.90 13.95
C GLU A 124 4.39 3.55 15.43
N GLU A 125 4.21 4.54 16.30
CA GLU A 125 4.31 4.38 17.74
C GLU A 125 3.20 3.47 18.29
N HIS A 126 1.95 3.69 17.86
CA HIS A 126 0.75 3.10 18.45
C HIS A 126 0.18 1.92 17.67
N PHE A 127 0.30 1.91 16.33
CA PHE A 127 -0.27 0.86 15.48
C PHE A 127 0.78 -0.06 14.87
N LYS A 128 2.08 0.20 15.11
CA LYS A 128 3.21 -0.57 14.58
C LYS A 128 3.25 -0.61 13.05
N VAL A 129 2.78 0.47 12.42
CA VAL A 129 2.87 0.68 10.97
C VAL A 129 4.12 1.54 10.70
N PRO A 130 5.17 1.00 10.07
CA PRO A 130 6.40 1.77 9.84
C PRO A 130 6.14 2.97 8.91
N MET A 131 6.90 4.04 9.12
CA MET A 131 6.89 5.25 8.30
C MET A 131 7.56 5.05 6.94
#